data_AF-A0A967MHH1-F1
#
_entry.id   AF-A0A967MHH1-F1
#
_cell.length_a   1.000
_cell.length_b   1.000
_cell.length_c   1.000
_cell.angle_alpha   90.00
_cell.angle_beta   90.00
_cell.angle_gamma   90.00
#
_symmetry.space_group_name_H-M   'P 1'
#
loop_
_entity.id
_entity.type
_entity.pdbx_description
1 polymer ?
#
loop_
_entity_poly.entity_id
_entity_poly.type
_entity_poly.pdbx_seq_one_letter_code
_entity_poly.pdbx_strand_id
1 'polypeptide(L)'
;MTIFYALAIAGCGGSSGQVASPAQHPAPGDAAQAASVADTTDGHEAPLGHTYGADPRLTVYVDGPDPADPTTEPSMVNAYRMEVVLTNTGDEGVGLENTKIWFDVWDDEGRVECPAADKQLVETPAELSPGDAFTIEADAICALPEPGEYEVRAYLSI
;
A
#
# COMPACT_ATOMS: atom_id res chain seq x y z
N MET A 1 -20.24 -50.90 -31.17
CA MET A 1 -18.84 -51.31 -31.36
C MET A 1 -18.17 -51.14 -30.01
N THR A 2 -18.00 -52.24 -29.31
CA THR A 2 -17.61 -52.30 -27.89
C THR A 2 -16.18 -52.80 -27.85
N ILE A 3 -15.25 -52.03 -27.26
CA ILE A 3 -13.89 -52.50 -27.01
C ILE A 3 -13.65 -52.45 -25.51
N PHE A 4 -13.57 -53.65 -24.94
CA PHE A 4 -13.01 -53.97 -23.63
C PHE A 4 -11.49 -53.89 -23.70
N TYR A 5 -10.84 -53.30 -22.69
CA TYR A 5 -9.48 -53.68 -22.34
C TYR A 5 -9.38 -53.92 -20.84
N ALA A 6 -8.80 -55.07 -20.53
CA ALA A 6 -8.69 -55.66 -19.21
C ALA A 6 -7.42 -55.23 -18.47
N LEU A 7 -7.59 -55.28 -17.16
CA LEU A 7 -6.68 -55.21 -16.02
C LEU A 7 -5.37 -56.01 -16.13
N ALA A 8 -4.29 -55.52 -15.51
CA ALA A 8 -3.33 -56.35 -14.77
C ALA A 8 -2.60 -55.53 -13.67
N ILE A 9 -2.40 -56.19 -12.53
CA ILE A 9 -2.03 -55.69 -11.19
C ILE A 9 -0.57 -56.08 -10.89
N ALA A 10 0.14 -55.31 -10.05
CA ALA A 10 0.91 -55.76 -8.86
C ALA A 10 2.26 -55.04 -8.68
N GLY A 11 2.47 -54.53 -7.46
CA GLY A 11 3.74 -54.00 -6.98
C GLY A 11 3.61 -53.43 -5.56
N CYS A 12 3.53 -54.31 -4.56
CA CYS A 12 3.69 -53.96 -3.15
C CYS A 12 5.15 -53.62 -2.85
N GLY A 13 5.39 -52.50 -2.16
CA GLY A 13 6.67 -52.18 -1.52
C GLY A 13 6.41 -51.19 -0.39
N GLY A 14 6.29 -51.69 0.83
CA GLY A 14 6.11 -50.87 2.03
C GLY A 14 7.39 -50.14 2.43
N SER A 15 7.23 -48.94 3.00
CA SER A 15 8.24 -48.35 3.87
C SER A 15 7.56 -47.67 5.05
N SER A 16 8.23 -47.82 6.17
CA SER A 16 7.81 -47.67 7.55
C SER A 16 7.57 -46.22 8.01
N GLY A 17 6.50 -46.08 8.79
CA GLY A 17 6.30 -45.17 9.92
C GLY A 17 7.17 -43.91 10.05
N GLN A 18 6.51 -42.77 9.91
CA GLN A 18 6.80 -41.59 10.73
C GLN A 18 5.46 -41.03 11.21
N VAL A 19 5.26 -41.07 12.52
CA VAL A 19 4.15 -40.40 13.20
C VAL A 19 4.49 -38.91 13.13
N ALA A 20 3.76 -38.16 12.31
CA ALA A 20 3.91 -36.71 12.27
C ALA A 20 3.48 -36.13 13.62
N SER A 21 4.43 -35.48 14.29
CA SER A 21 4.17 -34.64 15.45
C SER A 21 3.10 -33.58 15.14
N PRO A 22 2.25 -33.20 16.12
CA PRO A 22 1.36 -32.06 15.94
C PRO A 22 2.19 -30.80 15.66
N ALA A 23 1.73 -30.03 14.67
CA ALA A 23 2.32 -28.77 14.24
C ALA A 23 2.58 -27.86 15.44
N GLN A 24 3.85 -27.57 15.69
CA GLN A 24 4.27 -26.53 16.61
C GLN A 24 3.83 -25.18 16.03
N HIS A 25 3.12 -24.39 16.83
CA HIS A 25 2.93 -22.96 16.59
C HIS A 25 4.29 -22.32 16.28
N PRO A 26 4.44 -21.54 15.20
CA PRO A 26 5.63 -20.72 15.03
C PRO A 26 5.70 -19.70 16.16
N ALA A 27 6.89 -19.57 16.75
CA ALA A 27 7.19 -18.55 17.74
C ALA A 27 7.07 -17.15 17.12
N PRO A 28 6.65 -16.12 17.90
CA PRO A 28 6.68 -14.74 17.44
C PRO A 28 8.15 -14.30 17.46
N GLY A 29 8.78 -14.30 16.30
CA GLY A 29 10.21 -14.02 16.21
C GLY A 29 10.77 -14.24 14.82
N ASP A 30 10.22 -13.52 13.85
CA ASP A 30 10.98 -13.07 12.69
C ASP A 30 10.42 -11.69 12.34
N ALA A 31 11.11 -10.67 12.84
CA ALA A 31 10.88 -9.29 12.49
C ALA A 31 10.87 -9.19 10.97
N ALA A 32 9.81 -8.58 10.45
CA ALA A 32 9.68 -8.21 9.06
C ALA A 32 11.02 -7.65 8.57
N GLN A 33 11.50 -8.23 7.48
CA GLN A 33 12.61 -7.69 6.72
C GLN A 33 12.13 -6.34 6.21
N ALA A 34 12.39 -5.27 6.97
CA ALA A 34 12.15 -3.91 6.54
C ALA A 34 12.98 -3.72 5.27
N ALA A 35 12.30 -3.75 4.13
CA ALA A 35 12.90 -3.33 2.88
C ALA A 35 13.37 -1.90 3.13
N SER A 36 14.68 -1.68 3.14
CA SER A 36 15.24 -0.34 3.15
C SER A 36 14.86 0.28 1.82
N VAL A 37 13.75 1.03 1.79
CA VAL A 37 13.41 1.88 0.66
C VAL A 37 14.54 2.90 0.54
N ALA A 38 15.18 2.92 -0.62
CA ALA A 38 16.21 3.92 -0.89
C ALA A 38 15.56 5.29 -0.83
N ASP A 39 16.16 6.19 -0.05
CA ASP A 39 15.76 7.59 0.01
C ASP A 39 16.07 8.25 -1.35
N THR A 40 15.06 8.28 -2.22
CA THR A 40 15.07 8.98 -3.50
C THR A 40 14.26 10.26 -3.40
N THR A 41 14.37 10.99 -2.29
CA THR A 41 13.85 12.36 -2.23
C THR A 41 14.72 13.27 -3.10
N ASP A 42 14.37 13.36 -4.39
CA ASP A 42 14.61 14.59 -5.14
C ASP A 42 13.84 15.69 -4.39
N GLY A 43 14.58 16.48 -3.61
CA GLY A 43 14.07 17.25 -2.48
C GLY A 43 13.02 18.31 -2.84
N HIS A 44 11.75 17.92 -2.82
CA HIS A 44 10.65 18.86 -2.69
C HIS A 44 10.62 19.37 -1.25
N GLU A 45 11.07 20.63 -1.05
CA GLU A 45 10.99 21.31 0.23
C GLU A 45 9.54 21.31 0.75
N ALA A 46 9.39 21.03 2.04
CA ALA A 46 8.11 21.10 2.72
C ALA A 46 7.44 22.48 2.46
N PRO A 47 6.10 22.55 2.32
CA PRO A 47 5.41 23.80 2.05
C PRO A 47 5.79 24.89 3.08
N LEU A 48 6.25 26.03 2.59
CA LEU A 48 6.69 27.16 3.42
C LEU A 48 5.57 27.60 4.37
N GLY A 49 5.87 27.70 5.67
CA GLY A 49 4.95 28.24 6.69
C GLY A 49 4.47 27.24 7.75
N HIS A 50 4.83 25.96 7.64
CA HIS A 50 4.55 24.96 8.67
C HIS A 50 5.82 24.64 9.48
N THR A 51 5.83 24.99 10.77
CA THR A 51 6.84 24.49 11.72
C THR A 51 6.45 23.08 12.12
N TYR A 52 7.08 22.09 11.51
CA TYR A 52 7.06 20.72 12.03
C TYR A 52 7.94 20.69 13.29
N GLY A 53 7.55 19.87 14.28
CA GLY A 53 8.44 19.60 15.43
C GLY A 53 9.78 19.08 14.93
N ALA A 54 10.87 19.36 15.67
CA ALA A 54 12.22 19.01 15.24
C ALA A 54 12.42 17.52 14.94
N ASP A 55 11.56 16.66 15.52
CA ASP A 55 11.56 15.22 15.31
C ASP A 55 10.13 14.75 14.97
N PRO A 56 9.75 14.68 13.67
CA PRO A 56 8.47 14.10 13.29
C PRO A 56 8.47 12.63 13.70
N ARG A 57 7.48 12.25 14.52
CA ARG A 57 7.29 10.85 14.94
C ARG A 57 6.83 9.96 13.80
N LEU A 58 6.31 10.55 12.73
CA LEU A 58 5.79 9.84 11.57
C LEU A 58 6.58 10.25 10.33
N THR A 59 7.18 9.27 9.67
CA THR A 59 7.72 9.41 8.31
C THR A 59 6.66 8.92 7.33
N VAL A 60 6.43 9.68 6.26
CA VAL A 60 5.49 9.35 5.21
C VAL A 60 6.27 9.12 3.92
N TYR A 61 6.11 7.94 3.35
CA TYR A 61 6.60 7.62 2.00
C TYR A 61 5.40 7.42 1.08
N VAL A 62 5.53 7.85 -0.18
CA VAL A 62 4.47 7.78 -1.18
C VAL A 62 5.05 7.13 -2.43
N ASP A 63 4.40 6.07 -2.91
CA ASP A 63 4.69 5.39 -4.16
C ASP A 63 3.51 5.51 -5.15
N GLY A 64 3.81 5.50 -6.45
CA GLY A 64 2.87 5.77 -7.54
C GLY A 64 3.04 7.15 -8.21
N PRO A 65 2.10 7.58 -9.08
CA PRO A 65 0.85 6.91 -9.43
C PRO A 65 1.03 5.73 -10.39
N ASP A 66 0.44 4.58 -10.03
CA ASP A 66 0.20 3.49 -10.97
C ASP A 66 -1.20 3.63 -11.58
N PRO A 67 -1.41 3.26 -12.85
CA PRO A 67 -2.77 3.17 -13.39
C PRO A 67 -3.55 2.15 -12.56
N ALA A 68 -4.65 2.57 -11.95
CA ALA A 68 -5.55 1.64 -11.27
C ALA A 68 -6.08 0.64 -12.31
N ASP A 69 -6.33 -0.60 -11.88
CA ASP A 69 -6.90 -1.63 -12.76
C ASP A 69 -8.08 -1.05 -13.56
N PRO A 70 -8.05 -1.12 -14.91
CA PRO A 70 -9.12 -0.56 -15.71
C PRO A 70 -10.40 -1.29 -15.33
N THR A 71 -11.29 -0.61 -14.61
CA THR A 71 -12.65 -1.13 -14.46
C THR A 71 -13.21 -1.31 -15.86
N THR A 72 -14.01 -2.37 -16.07
CA THR A 72 -14.46 -2.86 -17.39
C THR A 72 -15.17 -1.81 -18.27
N GLU A 73 -15.45 -0.61 -17.76
CA GLU A 73 -16.05 0.49 -18.51
C GLU A 73 -15.02 1.62 -18.73
N PRO A 74 -14.88 2.14 -19.97
CA PRO A 74 -14.03 3.29 -20.23
C PRO A 74 -14.68 4.53 -19.61
N SER A 75 -14.39 4.80 -18.33
CA SER A 75 -14.70 6.08 -17.71
C SER A 75 -13.73 7.13 -18.26
N MET A 76 -14.24 8.33 -18.60
CA MET A 76 -13.41 9.52 -18.90
C MET A 76 -12.62 10.03 -17.66
N VAL A 77 -12.61 9.25 -16.58
CA VAL A 77 -11.94 9.53 -15.33
C VAL A 77 -10.88 8.46 -15.17
N ASN A 78 -9.63 8.89 -15.08
CA ASN A 78 -8.54 7.99 -14.76
C ASN A 78 -8.46 7.87 -13.23
N ALA A 79 -8.40 6.64 -12.76
CA ALA A 79 -8.07 6.35 -11.37
C ALA A 79 -6.60 5.96 -11.34
N TYR A 80 -5.86 6.57 -10.41
CA TYR A 80 -4.46 6.27 -10.17
C TYR A 80 -4.32 5.73 -8.77
N ARG A 81 -3.68 4.57 -8.63
CA ARG A 81 -3.42 3.97 -7.34
C ARG A 81 -2.16 4.58 -6.75
N MET A 82 -2.26 5.00 -5.50
CA MET A 82 -1.15 5.50 -4.70
C MET A 82 -0.97 4.57 -3.49
N GLU A 83 0.27 4.26 -3.17
CA GLU A 83 0.63 3.57 -1.94
C GLU A 83 1.26 4.59 -0.98
N VAL A 84 0.67 4.78 0.19
CA VAL A 84 1.21 5.68 1.22
C VAL A 84 1.63 4.86 2.43
N VAL A 85 2.93 4.83 2.69
CA VAL A 85 3.53 4.10 3.82
C VAL A 85 3.78 5.07 4.97
N LEU A 86 3.11 4.83 6.09
CA LEU A 86 3.28 5.55 7.35
C LEU A 86 4.21 4.74 8.25
N THR A 87 5.35 5.30 8.63
CA THR A 87 6.30 4.66 9.55
C THR A 87 6.46 5.48 10.81
N ASN A 88 6.22 4.89 11.98
CA ASN A 88 6.49 5.55 13.25
C ASN A 88 8.00 5.48 13.55
N THR A 89 8.70 6.56 13.27
CA THR A 89 10.14 6.72 13.53
C THR A 89 10.44 7.34 14.90
N GLY A 90 9.40 7.63 15.69
CA GLY A 90 9.51 8.15 17.04
C GLY A 90 9.76 7.06 18.10
N ASP A 91 9.75 7.48 19.37
CA ASP A 91 9.95 6.64 20.56
C ASP A 91 8.66 6.37 21.36
N GLU A 92 7.54 6.94 20.93
CA GLU A 92 6.21 6.77 21.54
C GLU A 92 5.19 6.34 20.47
N GLY A 93 4.06 5.77 20.91
CA GLY A 93 2.95 5.42 20.03
C GLY A 93 2.35 6.64 19.33
N VAL A 94 1.87 6.46 18.09
CA VAL A 94 1.17 7.48 17.29
C VAL A 94 -0.25 7.01 17.00
N GLY A 95 -1.24 7.70 17.56
CA GLY A 95 -2.64 7.43 17.27
C GLY A 95 -2.97 7.76 15.81
N LEU A 96 -3.60 6.82 15.09
CA LEU A 96 -4.03 7.01 13.69
C LEU A 96 -5.56 6.97 13.53
N GLU A 97 -6.32 7.01 14.63
CA GLU A 97 -7.77 7.01 14.59
C GLU A 97 -8.32 8.18 13.77
N ASN A 98 -9.28 7.92 12.88
CA ASN A 98 -9.88 8.92 11.99
C ASN A 98 -8.93 9.55 10.97
N THR A 99 -7.84 8.87 10.61
CA THR A 99 -6.94 9.34 9.55
C THR A 99 -7.72 9.57 8.26
N LYS A 100 -7.47 10.72 7.63
CA LYS A 100 -8.02 11.06 6.31
C LYS A 100 -6.91 11.31 5.31
N ILE A 101 -7.09 10.80 4.11
CA ILE A 101 -6.20 11.02 2.96
C ILE A 101 -6.93 11.82 1.88
N TRP A 102 -6.21 12.68 1.16
CA TRP A 102 -6.67 13.27 -0.09
C TRP A 102 -5.50 13.56 -1.01
N PHE A 103 -5.81 13.78 -2.28
CA PHE A 103 -4.81 14.04 -3.31
C PHE A 103 -5.13 15.34 -4.02
N ASP A 104 -4.11 16.15 -4.27
CA ASP A 104 -4.18 17.23 -5.24
C ASP A 104 -3.35 16.87 -6.47
N VAL A 105 -3.86 17.21 -7.64
CA VAL A 105 -3.15 17.05 -8.90
C VAL A 105 -2.79 18.44 -9.43
N TRP A 106 -1.57 18.57 -9.94
CA TRP A 106 -1.03 19.79 -10.51
C TRP A 106 -0.44 19.51 -11.89
N ASP A 107 -0.55 20.49 -12.79
CA ASP A 107 0.17 20.57 -14.05
C ASP A 107 1.05 21.84 -14.09
N ASP A 108 1.58 22.20 -15.25
CA ASP A 108 2.39 23.40 -15.44
C ASP A 108 1.57 24.72 -15.36
N GLU A 109 0.25 24.65 -15.52
CA GLU A 109 -0.66 25.79 -15.42
C GLU A 109 -1.20 26.00 -13.98
N GLY A 110 -1.22 24.95 -13.16
CA GLY A 110 -1.55 25.02 -11.74
C GLY A 110 -2.28 23.79 -11.23
N ARG A 111 -3.17 24.00 -10.25
CA ARG A 111 -3.95 22.92 -9.65
C ARG A 111 -5.06 22.48 -10.60
N VAL A 112 -5.10 21.18 -10.91
CA VAL A 112 -6.16 20.53 -11.67
C VAL A 112 -7.36 20.27 -10.76
N GLU A 113 -8.56 20.68 -11.19
CA GLU A 113 -9.78 20.41 -10.43
C GLU A 113 -10.18 18.93 -10.56
N CYS A 114 -9.96 18.18 -9.49
CA CYS A 114 -10.40 16.79 -9.39
C CYS A 114 -11.73 16.71 -8.62
N PRO A 115 -12.84 16.28 -9.25
CA PRO A 115 -14.17 16.26 -8.61
C PRO A 115 -14.28 15.26 -7.45
N ALA A 116 -13.30 14.36 -7.29
CA ALA A 116 -13.19 13.39 -6.21
C ALA A 116 -12.05 13.69 -5.21
N ALA A 117 -11.54 14.93 -5.17
CA ALA A 117 -10.49 15.35 -4.22
C ALA A 117 -10.97 15.50 -2.76
N ASP A 118 -12.14 14.95 -2.42
CA ASP A 118 -12.65 14.98 -1.06
C ASP A 118 -11.76 14.14 -0.12
N LYS A 119 -11.70 14.56 1.14
CA LYS A 119 -10.97 13.84 2.18
C LYS A 119 -11.62 12.49 2.45
N GLN A 120 -10.93 11.42 2.09
CA GLN A 120 -11.36 10.04 2.30
C GLN A 120 -10.92 9.57 3.68
N LEU A 121 -11.86 9.03 4.46
CA LEU A 121 -11.54 8.34 5.71
C LEU A 121 -10.91 7.00 5.36
N VAL A 122 -9.73 6.71 5.91
CA VAL A 122 -9.03 5.44 5.69
C VAL A 122 -9.12 4.56 6.92
N GLU A 123 -9.25 3.25 6.70
CA GLU A 123 -9.17 2.27 7.77
C GLU A 123 -7.71 2.13 8.20
N THR A 124 -7.42 2.47 9.46
CA THR A 124 -6.10 2.43 10.05
C THR A 124 -6.14 1.65 11.37
N PRO A 125 -4.99 1.12 11.84
CA PRO A 125 -4.89 0.72 13.24
C PRO A 125 -5.14 1.93 14.14
N ALA A 126 -5.59 1.71 15.38
CA ALA A 126 -5.82 2.81 16.31
C ALA A 126 -4.51 3.55 16.67
N GLU A 127 -3.40 2.81 16.73
CA GLU A 127 -2.07 3.33 17.06
C GLU A 127 -0.98 2.57 16.27
N LEU A 128 0.08 3.27 15.88
CA LEU A 128 1.35 2.69 15.45
C LEU A 128 2.36 2.73 16.57
N SER A 129 2.93 1.57 16.94
CA SER A 129 4.02 1.50 17.92
C SER A 129 5.33 2.04 17.32
N PRO A 130 6.32 2.41 18.14
CA PRO A 130 7.67 2.76 17.65
C PRO A 130 8.27 1.68 16.74
N GLY A 131 8.67 2.06 15.53
CA GLY A 131 9.23 1.17 14.52
C GLY A 131 8.20 0.44 13.65
N ASP A 132 6.90 0.53 13.95
CA ASP A 132 5.86 -0.06 13.12
C ASP A 132 5.63 0.77 11.85
N ALA A 133 5.20 0.09 10.79
CA ALA A 133 4.75 0.70 9.54
C ALA A 133 3.36 0.22 9.15
N PHE A 134 2.59 1.09 8.49
CA PHE A 134 1.28 0.78 7.93
C PHE A 134 1.13 1.38 6.54
N THR A 135 0.61 0.57 5.62
CA THR A 135 0.41 0.96 4.22
C THR A 135 -1.06 1.30 3.98
N ILE A 136 -1.30 2.47 3.40
CA ILE A 136 -2.60 2.90 2.89
C ILE A 136 -2.55 2.79 1.37
N GLU A 137 -3.40 1.96 0.79
CA GLU A 137 -3.69 1.98 -0.65
C GLU A 137 -4.89 2.89 -0.89
N ALA A 138 -4.74 3.92 -1.74
CA ALA A 138 -5.82 4.84 -2.06
C ALA A 138 -5.77 5.30 -3.52
N ASP A 139 -6.96 5.49 -4.10
CA ASP A 139 -7.08 5.92 -5.49
C ASP A 139 -7.26 7.44 -5.59
N ALA A 140 -6.39 8.09 -6.35
CA ALA A 140 -6.56 9.44 -6.83
C ALA A 140 -7.42 9.41 -8.11
N ILE A 141 -8.66 9.88 -8.01
CA ILE A 141 -9.62 9.87 -9.10
C ILE A 141 -9.68 11.27 -9.72
N CYS A 142 -9.13 11.43 -10.91
CA CYS A 142 -9.10 12.72 -11.60
C CYS A 142 -9.25 12.57 -13.12
N ALA A 143 -10.02 13.47 -13.73
CA ALA A 143 -10.07 13.59 -15.18
C ALA A 143 -8.93 14.51 -15.60
N LEU A 144 -7.85 13.93 -16.13
CA LEU A 144 -6.73 14.71 -16.66
C LEU A 144 -7.11 15.25 -18.04
N PRO A 145 -7.09 16.58 -18.25
CA PRO A 145 -7.66 17.20 -19.45
C PRO A 145 -6.86 16.88 -20.72
N GLU A 146 -5.53 16.81 -20.62
CA GLU A 146 -4.63 16.60 -21.75
C GLU A 146 -3.54 15.57 -21.40
N PRO A 147 -2.94 14.86 -22.36
CA PRO A 147 -1.76 14.05 -22.11
C PRO A 147 -0.56 14.93 -21.74
N GLY A 148 0.10 14.65 -20.62
CA GLY A 148 1.22 15.47 -20.14
C GLY A 148 1.84 14.93 -18.85
N GLU A 149 2.78 15.71 -18.31
CA GLU A 149 3.35 15.48 -16.98
C GLU A 149 2.45 16.11 -15.93
N TYR A 150 2.22 15.39 -14.83
CA TYR A 150 1.38 15.83 -13.72
C TYR A 150 2.08 15.52 -12.41
N GLU A 151 1.98 16.42 -11.44
CA GLU A 151 2.42 16.21 -10.07
C GLU A 151 1.21 15.81 -9.22
N VAL A 152 1.30 14.66 -8.54
CA VAL A 152 0.28 14.21 -7.58
C VAL A 152 0.82 14.39 -6.16
N ARG A 153 0.13 15.18 -5.35
CA ARG A 153 0.49 15.42 -3.95
C ARG A 153 -0.49 14.69 -3.04
N ALA A 154 0.03 13.77 -2.24
CA ALA A 154 -0.73 13.11 -1.18
C ALA A 154 -0.69 13.95 0.11
N TYR A 155 -1.84 14.05 0.77
CA TYR A 155 -1.98 14.72 2.05
C TYR A 155 -2.67 13.82 3.05
N LEU A 156 -2.22 13.87 4.30
CA LEU A 156 -2.85 13.17 5.41
C LEU A 156 -3.25 14.15 6.52
N SER A 157 -4.36 13.81 7.18
CA SER A 157 -4.79 14.42 8.43
C SER A 157 -4.95 13.29 9.45
N ILE A 158 -4.31 13.45 10.60
CA ILE A 158 -4.28 12.51 11.72
C ILE A 158 -4.74 13.26 12.97
#